data_AF-A0A2N3XYI4-F1
#
_entry.id   AF-A0A2N3XYI4-F1
#
_cell.length_a   1.000
_cell.length_b   1.000
_cell.length_c   1.000
_cell.angle_alpha   90.00
_cell.angle_beta   90.00
_cell.angle_gamma   90.00
#
_symmetry.space_group_name_H-M   'P 1'
#
loop_
_entity.id
_entity.type
_entity.pdbx_description
1 polymer ?
#
loop_
_entity_poly.entity_id
_entity_poly.type
_entity_poly.pdbx_seq_one_letter_code
_entity_poly.pdbx_strand_id
1 'polypeptide(L)' 'MLPLEGVTVVSLEQAVAAPFATRQLADLGTRMIKVERPTGDLPPPNIASL' A
#
# COMPACT_ATOMS: atom_id res chain seq x y z
N MET A 1 -17.61 -11.70 -10.34
CA MET A 1 -17.14 -11.96 -8.98
C MET A 1 -15.62 -12.01 -9.03
N LEU A 2 -14.94 -11.12 -8.31
CA LEU A 2 -13.47 -11.10 -8.27
C LEU A 2 -12.95 -12.03 -7.15
N PRO A 3 -11.73 -12.60 -7.28
CA PRO A 3 -11.25 -13.61 -6.33
C PRO A 3 -11.14 -13.13 -4.87
N LEU A 4 -10.95 -11.84 -4.63
CA LEU A 4 -10.86 -11.23 -3.29
C LEU A 4 -12.01 -10.27 -3.00
N GLU A 5 -13.12 -10.36 -3.73
CA GLU A 5 -14.31 -9.57 -3.47
C GLU A 5 -14.82 -9.80 -2.02
N GLY A 6 -15.06 -8.72 -1.28
CA GLY A 6 -15.48 -8.77 0.12
C GLY A 6 -14.34 -8.84 1.14
N VAL A 7 -13.08 -8.99 0.71
CA VAL A 7 -11.90 -8.94 1.60
C VAL A 7 -11.51 -7.48 1.85
N THR A 8 -11.19 -7.13 3.10
CA THR A 8 -10.58 -5.85 3.48
C THR A 8 -9.13 -6.07 3.88
N VAL A 9 -8.21 -5.28 3.31
CA VAL A 9 -6.78 -5.32 3.64
C VAL A 9 -6.37 -3.94 4.18
N VAL A 10 -5.72 -3.96 5.34
CA VAL A 10 -5.06 -2.79 5.94
C VAL A 10 -3.55 -2.94 5.75
N SER A 11 -2.92 -2.04 5.01
CA SER A 11 -1.48 -2.08 4.71
C SER A 11 -0.71 -0.99 5.44
N LEU A 12 0.49 -1.34 5.92
CA LEU A 12 1.46 -0.45 6.59
C LEU A 12 2.73 -0.29 5.75
N GLU A 13 2.56 -0.43 4.44
CA GLU A 13 3.62 -0.51 3.46
C GLU A 13 4.21 0.85 3.10
N GLN A 14 5.48 0.83 2.72
CA GLN A 14 6.19 2.01 2.24
C GLN A 14 7.06 1.70 1.02
N ALA A 15 7.49 2.75 0.33
CA ALA A 15 8.40 2.70 -0.81
C ALA A 15 7.85 1.87 -1.98
N VAL A 16 8.47 0.73 -2.35
CA VAL A 16 8.24 0.08 -3.66
C VAL A 16 7.71 -1.35 -3.55
N ALA A 17 8.41 -2.25 -2.83
CA ALA A 17 8.12 -3.68 -2.91
C ALA A 17 6.74 -4.06 -2.36
N ALA A 18 6.37 -3.52 -1.20
CA ALA A 18 5.08 -3.80 -0.59
C ALA A 18 3.91 -3.12 -1.33
N PRO A 19 3.98 -1.82 -1.72
CA PRO A 19 2.97 -1.20 -2.58
C PRO A 19 2.74 -1.92 -3.92
N PHE A 20 3.79 -2.55 -4.47
CA PHE A 20 3.65 -3.40 -5.65
C PHE A 20 2.82 -4.66 -5.34
N ALA A 21 3.11 -5.35 -4.23
CA ALA A 21 2.39 -6.55 -3.84
C ALA A 21 0.90 -6.28 -3.55
N THR A 22 0.59 -5.24 -2.81
CA THR A 22 -0.80 -4.91 -2.43
C THR A 22 -1.62 -4.34 -3.57
N ARG A 23 -0.99 -3.72 -4.57
CA ARG A 23 -1.66 -3.38 -5.82
C ARG A 23 -2.24 -4.63 -6.50
N GLN A 24 -1.50 -5.74 -6.50
CA GLN A 24 -2.01 -6.99 -7.07
C GLN A 24 -3.25 -7.49 -6.31
N LEU A 25 -3.32 -7.28 -4.99
CA LEU A 25 -4.49 -7.63 -4.19
C LEU A 25 -5.69 -6.70 -4.50
N ALA A 26 -5.43 -5.41 -4.70
CA ALA A 26 -6.46 -4.45 -5.08
C ALA A 26 -7.11 -4.83 -6.42
N ASP A 27 -6.30 -5.22 -7.41
CA ASP A 27 -6.77 -5.64 -8.74
C ASP A 27 -7.66 -6.92 -8.68
N LEU A 28 -7.50 -7.73 -7.62
CA LEU A 28 -8.34 -8.90 -7.35
C LEU A 28 -9.64 -8.58 -6.59
N GLY A 29 -9.99 -7.30 -6.39
CA GLY A 29 -11.29 -6.87 -5.85
C GLY A 29 -11.32 -6.55 -4.36
N THR A 30 -10.15 -6.37 -3.76
CA THR A 30 -10.01 -6.10 -2.31
C THR A 30 -10.38 -4.65 -1.98
N ARG A 31 -10.98 -4.42 -0.80
CA ARG A 31 -11.05 -3.08 -0.20
C ARG A 31 -9.74 -2.74 0.51
N MET A 32 -8.95 -1.83 -0.07
CA MET A 32 -7.65 -1.40 0.47
C MET A 32 -7.77 -0.20 1.42
N ILE A 33 -7.08 -0.27 2.56
CA ILE A 33 -6.83 0.87 3.45
C ILE A 33 -5.32 0.95 3.68
N LYS A 34 -4.68 1.97 3.12
CA LYS A 34 -3.27 2.24 3.39
C LYS A 34 -3.16 3.15 4.61
N VAL A 35 -2.34 2.74 5.58
CA VAL A 35 -2.02 3.55 6.76
C VAL A 35 -0.64 4.15 6.55
N GLU A 36 -0.58 5.47 6.58
CA GLU A 36 0.66 6.22 6.42
C GLU A 36 1.00 7.00 7.69
N ARG A 37 2.27 7.38 7.80
CA ARG A 37 2.69 8.40 8.76
C ARG A 37 1.99 9.72 8.42
N PRO A 38 1.79 10.62 9.40
CA PRO A 38 1.27 11.97 9.11
C PRO A 38 2.11 12.75 8.09
N THR A 39 3.39 12.42 7.96
CA THR A 39 4.33 12.98 6.98
C THR A 39 4.20 12.39 5.57
N GLY A 40 3.29 11.43 5.36
CA GLY A 40 3.15 10.66 4.14
C GLY A 40 4.11 9.45 4.05
N ASP A 41 3.99 8.73 2.95
CA ASP A 41 4.78 7.53 2.64
C ASP A 41 6.29 7.81 2.59
N LEU A 42 6.72 8.70 1.71
CA LEU A 42 8.15 8.98 1.51
C LEU A 42 8.67 10.08 2.44
N PRO A 43 9.89 9.92 2.98
CA PRO A 43 10.55 11.00 3.71
C PRO A 43 10.81 12.20 2.79
N PRO A 44 11.04 13.40 3.36
CA PRO A 44 11.42 14.57 2.58
C PRO A 44 12.67 14.27 1.72
N PRO A 45 12.82 14.97 0.58
CA PRO A 45 13.80 14.62 -0.46
C PRO A 45 15.28 14.62 0.01
N ASN A 46 15.58 15.15 1.20
CA ASN A 46 16.93 15.19 1.77
C ASN A 46 17.32 13.96 2.61
N ILE A 47 16.44 12.98 2.81
CA ILE A 47 16.71 11.76 3.59
C ILE A 47 16.59 10.47 2.74
N ALA A 48 16.21 10.59 1.46
CA ALA A 48 15.95 9.44 0.58
C ALA A 48 17.20 8.82 -0.06
N SER A 49 18.41 9.27 0.33
CA SER A 49 19.69 8.89 -0.29
C SER A 49 20.64 8.09 0.61
N LEU A 50 20.14 7.56 1.74
CA LEU A 50 20.81 6.52 2.54
C LEU A 50 20.11 5.18 2.36
#